data_AF-A0A436QPI6-F1
#
_entry.id   AF-A0A436QPI6-F1
#
_cell.length_a   1.000
_cell.length_b   1.000
_cell.length_c   1.000
_cell.angle_alpha   90.00
_cell.angle_beta   90.00
_cell.angle_gamma   90.00
#
_symmetry.space_group_name_H-M   'P 1'
#
loop_
_entity.id
_entity.type
_entity.pdbx_description
1 polymer ?
#
loop_
_entity_poly.entity_id
_entity_poly.type
_entity_poly.pdbx_seq_one_letter_code
_entity_poly.pdbx_strand_id
1 'polypeptide(L)'
;DLCNAKAADFTLGMTHRQMLEKLVALGIFVPVEVDIEVEKAKAALDAGQPRSSYRELVDGRTLFVLRRPLAGGGWVATFEDVTERRRVEERMTHLAHHDTLTNLPNRSMFREKLDQALGEAKAKPLAILSLDLDRFKAVNDTFGHPAGDWLLKCVAKRLQHAVRGSKDVVARFGGDEFAIIQSGIK
;
A
#
# COMPACT_ATOMS: atom_id res chain seq x y z
N ASP A 1 -4.67 13.51 -23.32
CA ASP A 1 -5.75 12.52 -23.27
C ASP A 1 -5.57 11.53 -22.12
N LEU A 2 -6.26 11.76 -20.99
CA LEU A 2 -6.06 10.97 -19.76
C LEU A 2 -6.35 9.47 -19.93
N CYS A 3 -7.37 9.11 -20.70
CA CYS A 3 -7.82 7.72 -20.87
C CYS A 3 -7.46 7.12 -22.24
N ASN A 4 -6.71 7.84 -23.08
CA ASN A 4 -6.43 7.49 -24.49
C ASN A 4 -7.69 7.11 -25.31
N ALA A 5 -8.85 7.59 -24.87
CA ALA A 5 -10.14 7.30 -25.46
C ALA A 5 -10.55 8.46 -26.38
N LYS A 6 -11.10 8.16 -27.55
CA LYS A 6 -11.53 9.19 -28.50
C LYS A 6 -12.97 9.58 -28.20
N ALA A 7 -13.34 10.84 -28.44
CA ALA A 7 -14.73 11.27 -28.30
C ALA A 7 -15.69 10.44 -29.17
N ALA A 8 -15.22 9.99 -30.35
CA ALA A 8 -15.98 9.09 -31.23
C ALA A 8 -16.26 7.70 -30.61
N ASP A 9 -15.54 7.30 -29.57
CA ASP A 9 -15.81 6.07 -28.83
C ASP A 9 -17.05 6.21 -27.93
N PHE A 10 -17.55 7.42 -27.66
CA PHE A 10 -18.70 7.62 -26.78
C PHE A 10 -19.77 8.45 -27.47
N THR A 11 -20.95 7.85 -27.69
CA THR A 11 -22.08 8.54 -28.30
C THR A 11 -23.06 9.01 -27.23
N LEU A 12 -23.62 10.19 -27.44
CA LEU A 12 -24.76 10.69 -26.67
C LEU A 12 -25.89 9.64 -26.68
N GLY A 13 -26.48 9.37 -25.52
CA GLY A 13 -27.50 8.33 -25.34
C GLY A 13 -26.97 6.97 -24.87
N MET A 14 -25.65 6.76 -24.82
CA MET A 14 -25.07 5.59 -24.15
C MET A 14 -25.41 5.58 -22.67
N THR A 15 -25.80 4.41 -22.16
CA THR A 15 -25.99 4.20 -20.73
C THR A 15 -24.65 4.16 -20.01
N HIS A 16 -24.64 4.46 -18.70
CA HIS A 16 -23.44 4.36 -17.87
C HIS A 16 -22.82 2.94 -17.89
N ARG A 17 -23.67 1.90 -17.96
CA ARG A 17 -23.24 0.51 -18.15
C ARG A 17 -22.44 0.33 -19.44
N GLN A 18 -23.01 0.73 -20.59
CA GLN A 18 -22.37 0.61 -21.90
C GLN A 18 -21.05 1.38 -21.95
N MET A 19 -20.99 2.55 -21.30
CA MET A 19 -19.75 3.32 -21.17
C MET A 19 -18.67 2.53 -20.41
N LEU A 20 -19.01 1.92 -19.28
CA LEU A 20 -18.07 1.11 -18.48
C LEU A 20 -17.62 -0.15 -19.22
N GLU A 21 -18.54 -0.88 -19.84
CA GLU A 21 -18.23 -2.05 -20.68
C GLU A 21 -17.28 -1.67 -21.81
N LYS A 22 -17.51 -0.53 -22.47
CA LYS A 22 -16.65 -0.05 -23.55
C LYS A 22 -15.27 0.36 -23.04
N LEU A 23 -15.16 1.01 -21.87
CA LEU A 23 -13.88 1.34 -21.26
C LEU A 23 -13.06 0.10 -20.88
N VAL A 24 -13.71 -0.97 -20.43
CA VAL A 24 -13.07 -2.27 -20.17
C VAL A 24 -12.66 -2.94 -21.50
N ALA A 25 -13.55 -2.96 -22.50
CA ALA A 25 -13.29 -3.56 -23.80
C ALA A 25 -12.16 -2.87 -24.58
N LEU A 26 -12.00 -1.55 -24.40
CA LEU A 26 -10.89 -0.78 -24.95
C LEU A 26 -9.56 -0.98 -24.18
N GLY A 27 -9.55 -1.79 -23.11
CA GLY A 27 -8.37 -2.03 -22.29
C GLY A 27 -7.92 -0.79 -21.52
N ILE A 28 -8.83 0.17 -21.28
CA ILE A 28 -8.51 1.41 -20.56
C ILE A 28 -8.60 1.14 -19.07
N PHE A 29 -9.68 0.50 -18.61
CA PHE A 29 -9.86 0.13 -17.20
C PHE A 29 -9.42 -1.31 -16.97
N VAL A 30 -8.82 -1.57 -15.80
CA VAL A 30 -8.70 -2.92 -15.28
C VAL A 30 -10.10 -3.54 -15.21
N PRO A 31 -10.30 -4.84 -15.56
CA PRO A 31 -11.61 -5.47 -15.52
C PRO A 31 -12.29 -5.28 -14.15
N VAL A 32 -13.55 -4.84 -14.19
CA VAL A 32 -14.39 -4.63 -13.00
C VAL A 32 -15.71 -5.38 -13.15
N GLU A 33 -16.35 -5.69 -12.03
CA GLU A 33 -17.75 -6.10 -12.02
C GLU A 33 -18.63 -4.89 -12.34
N VAL A 34 -18.98 -4.75 -13.63
CA VAL A 34 -19.73 -3.60 -14.15
C VAL A 34 -21.05 -3.42 -13.39
N ASP A 35 -21.76 -4.50 -13.08
CA ASP A 35 -23.03 -4.46 -12.33
C ASP A 35 -22.87 -3.75 -10.97
N ILE A 36 -21.85 -4.12 -10.21
CA ILE A 36 -21.56 -3.52 -8.90
C ILE A 36 -21.26 -2.02 -9.06
N GLU A 37 -20.49 -1.64 -10.07
CA GLU A 37 -20.11 -0.24 -10.27
C GLU A 37 -21.27 0.62 -10.78
N VAL A 38 -22.18 0.04 -11.57
CA VAL A 38 -23.43 0.70 -11.98
C VAL A 38 -24.34 0.91 -10.77
N GLU A 39 -24.54 -0.11 -9.92
CA GLU A 39 -25.38 0.02 -8.73
C GLU A 39 -24.82 1.04 -7.73
N LYS A 40 -23.50 1.05 -7.50
CA LYS A 40 -22.85 2.07 -6.66
C LYS A 40 -23.04 3.48 -7.23
N ALA A 41 -22.99 3.64 -8.54
CA ALA A 41 -23.21 4.93 -9.19
C ALA A 41 -24.68 5.37 -9.09
N LYS A 42 -25.62 4.43 -9.24
CA LYS A 42 -27.06 4.67 -9.10
C LYS A 42 -27.44 5.07 -7.66
N ALA A 43 -26.96 4.32 -6.67
CA ALA A 43 -27.20 4.66 -5.26
C ALA A 43 -26.67 6.05 -4.89
N ALA A 44 -25.53 6.47 -5.47
CA ALA A 44 -24.99 7.81 -5.27
C ALA A 44 -25.83 8.92 -5.95
N LEU A 45 -26.41 8.61 -7.12
CA LEU A 45 -27.35 9.51 -7.81
C LEU A 45 -28.60 9.73 -6.98
N ASP A 46 -29.20 8.64 -6.47
CA ASP A 46 -30.42 8.70 -5.66
C ASP A 46 -30.20 9.48 -4.35
N ALA A 47 -28.99 9.38 -3.77
CA ALA A 47 -28.62 10.11 -2.56
C ALA A 47 -28.30 11.61 -2.80
N GLY A 48 -28.10 12.04 -4.05
CA GLY A 48 -27.76 13.43 -4.38
C GLY A 48 -26.42 13.90 -3.79
N GLN A 49 -25.51 12.99 -3.46
CA GLN A 49 -24.23 13.31 -2.80
C GLN A 49 -23.04 13.19 -3.77
N PRO A 50 -22.04 14.09 -3.67
CA PRO A 50 -20.77 13.92 -4.36
C PRO A 50 -20.10 12.60 -3.95
N ARG A 51 -19.51 11.91 -4.93
CA ARG A 51 -18.79 10.65 -4.70
C ARG A 51 -17.44 10.65 -5.37
N SER A 52 -16.41 10.28 -4.63
CA SER A 52 -15.07 10.03 -5.15
C SER A 52 -14.76 8.54 -5.21
N SER A 53 -13.97 8.12 -6.20
CA SER A 53 -13.44 6.76 -6.33
C SER A 53 -12.09 6.79 -7.05
N TYR A 54 -11.18 5.89 -6.69
CA TYR A 54 -9.99 5.62 -7.50
C TYR A 54 -10.28 4.60 -8.59
N ARG A 55 -9.59 4.71 -9.72
CA ARG A 55 -9.64 3.78 -10.85
C ARG A 55 -8.24 3.50 -11.35
N GLU A 56 -7.88 2.22 -11.39
CA GLU A 56 -6.64 1.80 -12.03
C GLU A 56 -6.87 1.56 -13.52
N LEU A 57 -5.91 2.04 -14.30
CA LEU A 57 -5.83 1.80 -15.73
C LEU A 57 -4.93 0.59 -15.98
N VAL A 58 -5.10 -0.06 -17.12
CA VAL A 58 -4.29 -1.24 -17.50
C VAL A 58 -2.80 -0.89 -17.62
N ASP A 59 -2.46 0.36 -17.95
CA ASP A 59 -1.07 0.85 -18.02
C ASP A 59 -0.45 1.17 -16.64
N GLY A 60 -1.15 0.88 -15.55
CA GLY A 60 -0.68 1.08 -14.17
C GLY A 60 -0.80 2.51 -13.66
N ARG A 61 -1.51 3.39 -14.37
CA ARG A 61 -1.91 4.70 -13.86
C ARG A 61 -3.14 4.61 -12.96
N THR A 62 -3.27 5.58 -12.05
CA THR A 62 -4.42 5.70 -11.16
C THR A 62 -5.13 7.03 -11.39
N LEU A 63 -6.40 6.95 -11.78
CA LEU A 63 -7.29 8.11 -11.89
C LEU A 63 -8.11 8.29 -10.62
N PHE A 64 -8.15 9.51 -10.12
CA PHE A 64 -9.15 9.96 -9.17
C PHE A 64 -10.39 10.42 -9.93
N VAL A 65 -11.53 9.80 -9.64
CA VAL A 65 -12.81 10.07 -10.29
C VAL A 65 -13.76 10.70 -9.29
N LEU A 66 -14.06 11.98 -9.48
CA LEU A 66 -15.05 12.71 -8.69
C LEU A 66 -16.33 12.88 -9.51
N ARG A 67 -17.43 12.38 -8.97
CA ARG A 67 -18.77 12.48 -9.54
C ARG A 67 -19.59 13.46 -8.72
N ARG A 68 -20.19 14.44 -9.38
CA ARG A 68 -21.10 15.41 -8.74
C ARG A 68 -22.46 15.40 -9.41
N PRO A 69 -23.56 15.27 -8.67
CA PRO A 69 -24.90 15.39 -9.23
C PRO A 69 -25.15 16.83 -9.72
N LEU A 70 -25.99 16.97 -10.74
CA LEU A 70 -26.43 18.27 -11.25
C LEU A 70 -27.87 18.54 -10.83
N ALA A 71 -28.20 19.82 -10.60
CA ALA A 71 -29.53 20.23 -10.10
C ALA A 71 -30.69 19.89 -11.05
N GLY A 72 -30.42 19.67 -12.35
CA GLY A 72 -31.41 19.27 -13.36
C GLY A 72 -31.48 17.76 -13.63
N GLY A 73 -30.85 16.94 -12.79
CA GLY A 73 -30.66 15.51 -13.03
C GLY A 73 -29.36 15.19 -13.76
N GLY A 74 -28.91 13.94 -13.67
CA GLY A 74 -27.62 13.51 -14.18
C GLY A 74 -26.44 13.93 -13.29
N TRP A 75 -25.22 13.72 -13.79
CA TRP A 75 -23.99 13.97 -13.05
C TRP A 75 -22.85 14.40 -13.97
N VAL A 76 -21.85 15.08 -13.40
CA VAL A 76 -20.58 15.37 -14.06
C VAL A 76 -19.46 14.55 -13.44
N ALA A 77 -18.64 13.95 -14.29
CA ALA A 77 -17.41 13.25 -13.93
C ALA A 77 -16.23 14.19 -14.11
N THR A 78 -15.31 14.21 -13.15
CA THR A 78 -13.96 14.74 -13.36
C THR A 78 -12.96 13.64 -13.10
N PHE A 79 -11.93 13.58 -13.94
CA PHE A 79 -10.87 12.59 -13.90
C PHE A 79 -9.55 13.32 -13.73
N GLU A 80 -8.82 12.98 -12.68
CA GLU A 80 -7.49 13.52 -12.40
C GLU A 80 -6.50 12.37 -12.34
N ASP A 81 -5.37 12.49 -13.04
CA ASP A 81 -4.28 11.53 -12.92
C ASP A 81 -3.54 11.78 -11.61
N VAL A 82 -3.67 10.85 -10.66
CA VAL A 82 -3.06 10.95 -9.34
C VAL A 82 -1.94 9.92 -9.15
N THR A 83 -1.45 9.33 -10.24
CA THR A 83 -0.50 8.20 -10.21
C THR A 83 0.77 8.55 -9.43
N GLU A 84 1.41 9.66 -9.79
CA GLU A 84 2.67 10.07 -9.15
C GLU A 84 2.46 10.41 -7.68
N ARG A 85 1.42 11.19 -7.38
CA ARG A 85 1.05 11.56 -6.01
C ARG A 85 0.83 10.32 -5.15
N ARG A 86 0.05 9.34 -5.63
CA ARG A 86 -0.19 8.09 -4.89
C ARG A 86 1.06 7.26 -4.70
N ARG A 87 1.89 7.11 -5.73
CA ARG A 87 3.17 6.38 -5.60
C ARG A 87 4.10 7.04 -4.59
N VAL A 88 4.12 8.37 -4.54
CA VAL A 88 4.88 9.13 -3.55
C VAL A 88 4.28 8.92 -2.15
N GLU A 89 2.97 9.04 -1.98
CA GLU A 89 2.28 8.80 -0.70
C GLU A 89 2.54 7.37 -0.19
N GLU A 90 2.35 6.35 -1.03
CA GLU A 90 2.59 4.93 -0.69
C GLU A 90 4.05 4.69 -0.33
N ARG A 91 4.99 5.28 -1.07
CA ARG A 91 6.42 5.20 -0.74
C ARG A 91 6.73 5.94 0.56
N MET A 92 6.15 7.11 0.82
CA MET A 92 6.34 7.82 2.08
C MET A 92 5.81 7.02 3.26
N THR A 93 4.62 6.43 3.14
CA THR A 93 4.08 5.51 4.15
C THR A 93 5.02 4.32 4.35
N HIS A 94 5.51 3.71 3.28
CA HIS A 94 6.45 2.60 3.38
C HIS A 94 7.73 3.01 4.13
N LEU A 95 8.34 4.14 3.76
CA LEU A 95 9.55 4.69 4.39
C LEU A 95 9.33 5.10 5.86
N ALA A 96 8.12 5.56 6.20
CA ALA A 96 7.77 5.89 7.58
C ALA A 96 7.76 4.66 8.50
N HIS A 97 7.51 3.47 7.95
CA HIS A 97 7.35 2.23 8.72
C HIS A 97 8.42 1.15 8.46
N HIS A 98 9.26 1.28 7.42
CA HIS A 98 10.24 0.25 7.04
C HIS A 98 11.66 0.80 6.91
N ASP A 99 12.63 -0.04 7.27
CA ASP A 99 14.06 0.19 7.03
C ASP A 99 14.37 0.04 5.54
N THR A 100 15.05 1.04 4.96
CA THR A 100 15.28 1.12 3.50
C THR A 100 16.25 0.08 2.97
N LEU A 101 17.13 -0.45 3.82
CA LEU A 101 18.14 -1.42 3.41
C LEU A 101 17.62 -2.87 3.45
N THR A 102 16.92 -3.21 4.53
CA THR A 102 16.48 -4.59 4.82
C THR A 102 15.00 -4.83 4.53
N ASN A 103 14.22 -3.77 4.34
CA ASN A 103 12.77 -3.80 4.19
C ASN A 103 12.03 -4.38 5.41
N LEU A 104 12.72 -4.53 6.55
CA LEU A 104 12.09 -4.87 7.82
C LEU A 104 11.31 -3.67 8.37
N PRO A 105 10.32 -3.89 9.26
CA PRO A 105 9.81 -2.85 10.14
C PRO A 105 10.95 -2.01 10.74
N ASN A 106 10.81 -0.69 10.68
CA ASN A 106 11.71 0.22 11.37
C ASN A 106 11.29 0.39 12.84
N ARG A 107 12.01 1.25 13.57
CA ARG A 107 11.72 1.57 14.97
C ARG A 107 10.28 2.08 15.19
N SER A 108 9.73 2.87 14.27
CA SER A 108 8.36 3.41 14.38
C SER A 108 7.33 2.29 14.28
N MET A 109 7.41 1.46 13.24
CA MET A 109 6.48 0.34 13.06
C MET A 109 6.63 -0.72 14.18
N PHE A 110 7.85 -0.96 14.66
CA PHE A 110 8.07 -1.83 15.81
C PHE A 110 7.31 -1.34 17.04
N ARG A 111 7.34 -0.02 17.32
CA ARG A 111 6.63 0.56 18.46
C ARG A 111 5.12 0.41 18.33
N GLU A 112 4.56 0.67 17.16
CA GLU A 112 3.13 0.46 16.90
C GLU A 112 2.72 -1.01 17.10
N LYS A 113 3.54 -1.94 16.62
CA LYS A 113 3.31 -3.38 16.81
C LYS A 113 3.44 -3.81 18.27
N LEU A 114 4.37 -3.21 19.01
CA LEU A 114 4.53 -3.45 20.43
C LEU A 114 3.32 -2.92 21.22
N ASP A 115 2.86 -1.71 20.94
CA ASP A 115 1.69 -1.12 21.59
C ASP A 115 0.43 -1.96 21.32
N GLN A 116 0.27 -2.45 20.09
CA GLN A 116 -0.79 -3.40 19.74
C GLN A 116 -0.67 -4.70 20.55
N ALA A 117 0.51 -5.32 20.55
CA ALA A 117 0.76 -6.57 21.26
C ALA A 117 0.53 -6.43 22.77
N LEU A 118 0.91 -5.30 23.37
CA LEU A 118 0.68 -5.00 24.78
C LEU A 118 -0.80 -4.78 25.10
N GLY A 119 -1.57 -4.18 24.19
CA GLY A 119 -3.02 -4.06 24.31
C GLY A 119 -3.72 -5.43 24.31
N GLU A 120 -3.21 -6.37 23.52
CA GLU A 120 -3.68 -7.77 23.45
C GLU A 120 -3.10 -8.65 24.60
N ALA A 121 -2.03 -8.21 25.27
CA ALA A 121 -1.23 -8.99 26.22
C ALA A 121 -1.91 -9.30 27.56
N LYS A 122 -3.18 -8.97 27.77
CA LYS A 122 -3.92 -9.40 28.97
C LYS A 122 -4.02 -10.93 29.14
N ALA A 123 -3.69 -11.71 28.11
CA ALA A 123 -3.89 -13.17 28.10
C ALA A 123 -2.63 -14.03 27.80
N LYS A 124 -1.51 -13.47 27.33
CA LYS A 124 -0.33 -14.26 26.90
C LYS A 124 1.00 -13.52 27.14
N PRO A 125 2.07 -14.22 27.53
CA PRO A 125 3.37 -13.58 27.73
C PRO A 125 3.99 -13.13 26.41
N LEU A 126 4.79 -12.07 26.49
CA LEU A 126 5.51 -11.43 25.38
C LEU A 126 7.01 -11.41 25.74
N ALA A 127 7.88 -11.67 24.78
CA ALA A 127 9.32 -11.41 24.90
C ALA A 127 9.75 -10.35 23.89
N ILE A 128 10.67 -9.49 24.32
CA ILE A 128 11.38 -8.55 23.46
C ILE A 128 12.85 -8.96 23.47
N LEU A 129 13.42 -9.18 22.28
CA LEU A 129 14.84 -9.44 22.11
C LEU A 129 15.47 -8.24 21.42
N SER A 130 16.53 -7.71 22.01
CA SER A 130 17.37 -6.68 21.39
C SER A 130 18.69 -7.33 21.00
N LEU A 131 19.10 -7.17 19.74
CA LEU A 131 20.30 -7.79 19.18
C LEU A 131 21.17 -6.72 18.55
N ASP A 132 22.48 -6.83 18.78
CA ASP A 132 23.52 -6.03 18.13
C ASP A 132 24.52 -6.98 17.45
N LEU A 133 25.06 -6.60 16.30
CA LEU A 133 26.01 -7.45 15.59
C LEU A 133 27.44 -7.16 16.03
N ASP A 134 28.02 -8.12 16.76
CA ASP A 134 29.40 -8.03 17.21
C ASP A 134 30.36 -7.70 16.06
N ARG A 135 31.15 -6.63 16.26
CA ARG A 135 32.22 -6.20 15.35
C ARG A 135 31.73 -5.86 13.93
N PHE A 136 30.47 -5.47 13.74
CA PHE A 136 29.97 -5.04 12.43
C PHE A 136 30.81 -3.91 11.82
N LYS A 137 31.27 -2.96 12.64
CA LYS A 137 32.20 -1.91 12.21
C LYS A 137 33.48 -2.46 11.56
N ALA A 138 34.07 -3.51 12.12
CA ALA A 138 35.29 -4.11 11.56
C ALA A 138 35.04 -4.72 10.17
N VAL A 139 33.83 -5.22 9.89
CA VAL A 139 33.43 -5.68 8.56
C VAL A 139 33.40 -4.51 7.58
N ASN A 140 32.77 -3.39 7.96
CA ASN A 140 32.74 -2.18 7.13
C ASN A 140 34.15 -1.62 6.88
N ASP A 141 34.99 -1.59 7.91
CA ASP A 141 36.34 -1.04 7.82
C ASP A 141 37.25 -1.91 6.93
N THR A 142 37.04 -3.24 6.92
CA THR A 142 37.86 -4.19 6.14
C THR A 142 37.35 -4.40 4.71
N PHE A 143 36.03 -4.45 4.52
CA PHE A 143 35.40 -4.87 3.25
C PHE A 143 34.51 -3.79 2.62
N GLY A 144 34.39 -2.63 3.25
CA GLY A 144 33.57 -1.50 2.81
C GLY A 144 32.09 -1.62 3.16
N HIS A 145 31.39 -0.48 3.12
CA HIS A 145 29.95 -0.40 3.39
C HIS A 145 29.07 -1.34 2.56
N PRO A 146 29.30 -1.57 1.24
CA PRO A 146 28.50 -2.51 0.48
C PRO A 146 28.52 -3.94 1.04
N ALA A 147 29.65 -4.37 1.63
CA ALA A 147 29.76 -5.67 2.27
C ALA A 147 28.98 -5.71 3.60
N GLY A 148 29.02 -4.64 4.39
CA GLY A 148 28.19 -4.50 5.59
C GLY A 148 26.70 -4.49 5.25
N ASP A 149 26.30 -3.78 4.20
CA ASP A 149 24.93 -3.74 3.71
C ASP A 149 24.43 -5.13 3.29
N TRP A 150 25.28 -5.90 2.61
CA TRP A 150 25.00 -7.28 2.25
C TRP A 150 24.86 -8.17 3.49
N LEU A 151 25.77 -8.03 4.47
CA LEU A 151 25.70 -8.76 5.74
C LEU A 151 24.40 -8.47 6.48
N LEU A 152 23.99 -7.20 6.59
CA LEU A 152 22.74 -6.80 7.23
C LEU A 152 21.52 -7.41 6.54
N LYS A 153 21.49 -7.44 5.20
CA LYS A 153 20.44 -8.14 4.43
C LYS A 153 20.42 -9.64 4.71
N CYS A 154 21.58 -10.28 4.82
CA CYS A 154 21.67 -11.69 5.17
C CYS A 154 21.17 -11.97 6.60
N VAL A 155 21.53 -11.12 7.57
CA VAL A 155 21.06 -11.23 8.96
C VAL A 155 19.56 -11.03 9.03
N ALA A 156 19.01 -9.98 8.40
CA ALA A 156 17.58 -9.73 8.32
C ALA A 156 16.82 -10.96 7.80
N LYS A 157 17.28 -11.53 6.68
CA LYS A 157 16.69 -12.74 6.10
C LYS A 157 16.79 -13.95 7.05
N ARG A 158 17.91 -14.14 7.76
CA ARG A 158 18.06 -15.24 8.72
C ARG A 158 17.11 -15.09 9.91
N LEU A 159 17.00 -13.89 10.48
CA LEU A 159 16.09 -13.60 11.59
C LEU A 159 14.62 -13.83 11.19
N GLN A 160 14.20 -13.37 10.00
CA GLN A 160 12.85 -13.61 9.49
C GLN A 160 12.52 -15.10 9.35
N HIS A 161 13.48 -15.94 8.96
CA HIS A 161 13.27 -17.39 8.88
C HIS A 161 13.33 -18.09 10.24
N ALA A 162 13.99 -17.51 11.23
CA ALA A 162 14.11 -18.09 12.56
C ALA A 162 12.86 -17.87 13.43
N VAL A 163 12.06 -16.85 13.13
CA VAL A 163 10.85 -16.51 13.89
C VAL A 163 9.58 -17.14 13.31
N ARG A 164 8.50 -17.13 14.08
CA ARG A 164 7.18 -17.63 13.63
C ARG A 164 6.50 -16.55 12.81
N GLY A 165 6.62 -16.63 11.48
CA GLY A 165 6.33 -15.54 10.53
C GLY A 165 4.97 -14.85 10.58
N SER A 166 3.93 -15.40 11.22
CA SER A 166 2.62 -14.74 11.37
C SER A 166 2.37 -14.09 12.74
N LYS A 167 3.24 -14.31 13.73
CA LYS A 167 3.04 -13.85 15.12
C LYS A 167 4.18 -13.03 15.69
N ASP A 168 5.39 -13.27 15.19
CA ASP A 168 6.59 -12.61 15.67
C ASP A 168 6.94 -11.47 14.70
N VAL A 169 7.49 -10.38 15.24
CA VAL A 169 7.92 -9.21 14.45
C VAL A 169 9.43 -9.10 14.53
N VAL A 170 10.10 -8.93 13.39
CA VAL A 170 11.54 -8.63 13.31
C VAL A 170 11.68 -7.22 12.76
N ALA A 171 12.41 -6.36 13.46
CA ALA A 171 12.65 -4.98 13.08
C ALA A 171 14.15 -4.67 13.06
N ARG A 172 14.53 -3.66 12.27
CA ARG A 172 15.87 -3.05 12.31
C ARG A 172 15.74 -1.61 12.76
N PHE A 173 16.48 -1.22 13.79
CA PHE A 173 16.40 0.14 14.35
C PHE A 173 17.37 1.12 13.68
N GLY A 174 18.38 0.60 12.98
CA GLY A 174 19.45 1.35 12.33
C GLY A 174 20.81 0.73 12.66
N GLY A 175 21.85 1.07 11.91
CA GLY A 175 23.18 0.47 12.11
C GLY A 175 23.13 -1.07 12.06
N ASP A 176 23.63 -1.70 13.11
CA ASP A 176 23.67 -3.14 13.38
C ASP A 176 22.59 -3.64 14.36
N GLU A 177 21.69 -2.76 14.80
CA GLU A 177 20.68 -3.08 15.81
C GLU A 177 19.41 -3.71 15.21
N PHE A 178 19.03 -4.88 15.74
CA PHE A 178 17.78 -5.57 15.44
C PHE A 178 16.94 -5.75 16.71
N ALA A 179 15.62 -5.76 16.55
CA ALA A 179 14.70 -6.03 17.63
C ALA A 179 13.64 -7.06 17.20
N ILE A 180 13.24 -7.93 18.13
CA ILE A 180 12.24 -8.96 17.87
C ILE A 180 11.15 -8.90 18.94
N ILE A 181 9.90 -8.97 18.50
CA ILE A 181 8.73 -9.19 19.36
C ILE A 181 8.29 -10.63 19.18
N GLN A 182 8.24 -11.40 20.28
CA GLN A 182 7.67 -12.75 20.28
C GLN A 182 6.45 -12.83 21.19
N SER A 183 5.29 -13.07 20.59
CA SER A 183 4.01 -13.14 21.29
C SER A 183 3.63 -14.58 21.62
N GLY A 184 3.01 -14.82 22.78
CA GLY A 184 2.55 -16.16 23.16
C GLY A 184 3.70 -17.14 23.35
N ILE A 185 4.77 -16.69 24.00
CA ILE A 185 5.80 -17.58 24.55
C ILE A 185 5.18 -18.40 25.70
N LYS A 186 5.65 -19.64 25.87
CA LYS A 186 5.20 -20.54 26.95
C LYS A 186 6.22 -20.53 28.08
#